data_AF-Q2LDH9-F1
#
_entry.id   AF-Q2LDH9-F1
#
_cell.length_a   1.000
_cell.length_b   1.000
_cell.length_c   1.000
_cell.angle_alpha   90.00
_cell.angle_beta   90.00
_cell.angle_gamma   90.00
#
_symmetry.space_group_name_H-M   'P 1'
#
loop_
_entity.id
_entity.type
_entity.pdbx_description
1 polymer ?
#
loop_
_entity_poly.entity_id
_entity_poly.type
_entity_poly.pdbx_seq_one_letter_code
_entity_poly.pdbx_strand_id
1 'polypeptide(L)' 'SNNVPGTDFSLGSDTAVNAAMESCDRIKQSASGTKRRVFIVETMGGYCGYLATVTGIAVGADAAYVF' A
#
# COMPACT_ATOMS: atom_id res chain seq x y z
N SER A 1 6.91 -4.07 7.68
CA SER A 1 7.86 -3.07 7.17
C SER A 1 8.80 -3.63 6.11
N ASN A 2 9.23 -4.89 6.20
CA ASN A 2 10.25 -5.45 5.31
C ASN A 2 11.57 -4.67 5.32
N ASN A 3 12.02 -4.30 6.53
CA ASN A 3 13.20 -3.45 6.76
C ASN A 3 14.34 -4.19 7.48
N VAL A 4 14.37 -5.52 7.42
CA VAL A 4 15.44 -6.33 8.04
C VAL A 4 16.60 -6.44 7.05
N PRO A 5 17.81 -5.94 7.39
CA PRO A 5 18.95 -6.05 6.48
C PRO A 5 19.36 -7.51 6.23
N GLY A 6 19.79 -7.80 5.00
CA GLY A 6 20.29 -9.13 4.61
C GLY A 6 19.22 -10.12 4.17
N THR A 7 17.96 -9.70 4.08
CA THR A 7 16.87 -10.48 3.46
C THR A 7 16.01 -9.58 2.59
N ASP A 8 15.56 -10.10 1.45
CA ASP A 8 14.62 -9.40 0.58
C ASP A 8 13.18 -9.44 1.11
N PHE A 9 12.89 -10.41 2.01
CA PHE A 9 11.57 -10.62 2.58
C PHE A 9 11.62 -10.85 4.09
N SER A 10 10.72 -10.17 4.79
CA SER A 10 10.42 -10.39 6.22
C SER A 10 9.07 -11.08 6.35
N LEU A 11 8.97 -12.06 7.25
CA LEU A 11 7.70 -12.72 7.55
C LEU A 11 6.59 -11.70 7.87
N GLY A 12 5.42 -11.89 7.25
CA GLY A 12 4.27 -11.01 7.42
C GLY A 12 4.22 -9.78 6.50
N SER A 13 5.27 -9.53 5.68
CA SER A 13 5.22 -8.45 4.69
C SER A 13 4.11 -8.67 3.65
N ASP A 14 3.98 -9.88 3.14
CA ASP A 14 2.95 -10.28 2.18
C ASP A 14 1.53 -10.14 2.76
N THR A 15 1.31 -10.62 3.99
CA THR A 15 0.02 -10.47 4.68
C THR A 15 -0.36 -8.99 4.85
N ALA A 16 0.62 -8.14 5.20
CA ALA A 16 0.39 -6.71 5.34
C ALA A 16 0.05 -6.03 4.01
N VAL A 17 0.73 -6.41 2.91
CA VAL A 17 0.40 -5.91 1.56
C VAL A 17 -1.01 -6.33 1.17
N ASN A 18 -1.38 -7.60 1.35
CA ASN A 18 -2.74 -8.08 1.05
C ASN A 18 -3.82 -7.35 1.85
N ALA A 19 -3.61 -7.11 3.14
CA ALA A 19 -4.54 -6.34 3.96
C ALA A 19 -4.69 -4.87 3.49
N ALA A 20 -3.59 -4.26 3.05
CA ALA A 20 -3.60 -2.91 2.50
C ALA A 20 -4.31 -2.85 1.14
N MET A 21 -4.10 -3.84 0.27
CA MET A 21 -4.80 -3.98 -1.01
C MET A 21 -6.31 -4.09 -0.81
N GLU A 22 -6.76 -4.98 0.07
CA GLU A 22 -8.19 -5.17 0.34
C GLU A 22 -8.83 -3.88 0.88
N SER A 23 -8.12 -3.14 1.73
CA SER A 23 -8.57 -1.85 2.25
C SER A 23 -8.67 -0.79 1.14
N CYS A 24 -7.69 -0.74 0.24
CA CYS A 24 -7.68 0.16 -0.91
C CYS A 24 -8.82 -0.14 -1.88
N ASP A 25 -9.11 -1.42 -2.16
CA ASP A 25 -10.22 -1.80 -3.04
C ASP A 25 -11.57 -1.34 -2.51
N ARG A 26 -11.80 -1.49 -1.20
CA ARG A 26 -13.05 -1.02 -0.55
C ARG A 26 -13.24 0.49 -0.69
N ILE A 27 -12.20 1.29 -0.47
CA ILE A 27 -12.31 2.76 -0.61
C ILE A 27 -12.35 3.19 -2.08
N LYS A 28 -11.66 2.49 -2.98
CA LYS A 28 -11.68 2.74 -4.43
C LYS A 28 -13.08 2.50 -5.00
N GLN A 29 -13.81 1.50 -4.50
CA GLN A 29 -15.21 1.28 -4.84
C GLN A 29 -16.08 2.49 -4.43
N SER A 30 -15.83 3.08 -3.27
CA SER A 30 -16.52 4.31 -2.81
C SER A 30 -16.22 5.53 -3.71
N ALA A 31 -14.95 5.74 -4.09
CA ALA A 31 -14.57 6.81 -5.02
C ALA A 31 -15.24 6.63 -6.39
N SER A 32 -15.30 5.39 -6.89
CA SER A 32 -15.89 5.08 -8.19
C SER A 32 -17.40 5.38 -8.24
N GLY A 33 -18.12 5.15 -7.13
CA GLY A 33 -19.54 5.46 -7.02
C GLY A 33 -19.86 6.96 -6.98
N THR A 34 -19.01 7.76 -6.34
CA THR A 34 -19.23 9.22 -6.20
C THR A 34 -18.59 10.05 -7.32
N LYS A 35 -17.59 9.49 -8.02
CA LYS A 35 -16.76 10.13 -9.05
C LYS A 35 -15.98 11.34 -8.52
N ARG A 36 -14.92 11.74 -9.25
CA ARG A 36 -14.08 12.93 -8.96
C ARG A 36 -13.57 12.99 -7.50
N ARG A 37 -13.25 11.83 -6.93
CA ARG A 37 -12.73 11.69 -5.57
C ARG A 37 -11.37 11.00 -5.61
N VAL A 38 -10.42 11.55 -4.86
CA VAL A 38 -9.09 10.97 -4.65
C VAL A 38 -8.96 10.62 -3.17
N PHE A 39 -8.32 9.49 -2.88
CA PHE A 39 -7.95 9.10 -1.53
C PHE A 39 -6.44 9.18 -1.37
N ILE A 40 -6.01 9.73 -0.23
CA ILE A 40 -4.63 9.63 0.24
C ILE A 40 -4.63 8.53 1.30
N VAL A 41 -3.78 7.53 1.12
CA VAL A 41 -3.69 6.36 2.00
C VAL A 41 -2.29 6.32 2.60
N GLU A 42 -2.20 6.39 3.93
CA GLU A 42 -0.95 6.19 4.66
C GLU A 42 -0.74 4.70 4.93
N THR A 43 0.45 4.19 4.64
CA THR A 43 0.85 2.81 4.94
C THR A 43 1.91 2.77 6.03
N MET A 44 1.91 1.69 6.82
CA MET A 44 3.01 1.38 7.74
C MET A 44 4.33 1.14 6.99
N GLY A 45 5.45 1.11 7.71
CA GLY A 45 6.77 0.82 7.13
C GLY A 45 7.92 1.57 7.77
N GLY A 46 7.64 2.62 8.55
CA GLY A 46 8.68 3.53 9.04
C GLY A 46 9.37 4.20 7.84
N TYR A 47 10.70 4.19 7.83
CA TYR A 47 11.51 4.69 6.70
C TYR A 47 11.74 3.65 5.59
N CYS A 48 11.01 2.54 5.59
CA CYS A 48 11.07 1.55 4.53
C CYS A 48 9.78 1.59 3.70
N GLY A 49 9.89 2.08 2.46
CA GLY A 49 8.78 2.25 1.53
C GLY A 49 8.25 0.96 0.89
N TYR A 50 8.66 -0.23 1.34
CA TYR A 50 8.28 -1.50 0.71
C TYR A 50 6.75 -1.68 0.65
N LEU A 51 6.06 -1.47 1.77
CA LEU A 51 4.60 -1.65 1.82
C LEU A 51 3.88 -0.62 0.93
N ALA A 52 4.30 0.65 0.97
CA ALA A 52 3.74 1.70 0.12
C ALA A 52 3.91 1.38 -1.38
N THR A 53 5.13 0.98 -1.77
CA THR A 53 5.50 0.75 -3.16
C THR A 53 4.79 -0.47 -3.73
N VAL A 54 4.87 -1.62 -3.04
CA VAL A 54 4.28 -2.87 -3.53
C VAL A 54 2.75 -2.79 -3.53
N THR A 55 2.14 -2.22 -2.49
CA THR A 55 0.69 -2.00 -2.46
C THR A 55 0.27 -1.06 -3.59
N GLY A 56 0.99 0.05 -3.78
CA GLY A 56 0.71 1.04 -4.82
C GLY A 56 0.71 0.43 -6.23
N ILE A 57 1.69 -0.41 -6.54
CA ILE A 57 1.74 -1.15 -7.81
C ILE A 57 0.52 -2.07 -7.94
N ALA A 58 0.20 -2.84 -6.89
CA ALA A 58 -0.83 -3.86 -6.96
C ALA A 58 -2.26 -3.29 -7.06
N VAL A 59 -2.54 -2.14 -6.42
CA VAL A 59 -3.87 -1.49 -6.47
C VAL A 59 -4.03 -0.52 -7.64
N GLY A 60 -2.94 -0.28 -8.38
CA GLY A 60 -2.86 0.72 -9.45
C GLY A 60 -3.03 2.15 -8.91
N ALA A 61 -2.26 2.51 -7.89
CA ALA A 61 -2.24 3.86 -7.34
C ALA A 61 -1.57 4.86 -8.30
N ASP A 62 -2.10 6.08 -8.40
CA ASP A 62 -1.53 7.13 -9.26
C ASP A 62 -0.14 7.59 -8.79
N ALA A 63 0.13 7.53 -7.48
CA ALA A 63 1.41 7.87 -6.89
C ALA A 63 1.64 7.07 -5.60
N ALA A 64 2.90 6.69 -5.36
CA ALA A 64 3.36 6.12 -4.10
C ALA A 64 4.51 6.98 -3.58
N TYR A 65 4.22 7.77 -2.54
CA TYR A 65 5.24 8.60 -1.88
C TYR A 65 5.96 7.78 -0.81
N VAL A 66 7.29 7.84 -0.82
CA VAL A 66 8.17 7.18 0.15
C VAL A 66 9.18 8.20 0.69
N PHE A 67 9.70 7.94 1.89
CA PHE A 67 10.77 8.74 2.51
C PHE A 67 12.12 8.52 1.85
#